data_AF-A0AAD4TJ65-F1
#
_entry.id   AF-A0AAD4TJ65-F1
#
_cell.length_a   1.000
_cell.length_b   1.000
_cell.length_c   1.000
_cell.angle_alpha   90.00
_cell.angle_beta   90.00
_cell.angle_gamma   90.00
#
_symmetry.space_group_name_H-M   'P 1'
#
loop_
_entity.id
_entity.type
_entity.pdbx_description
1 polymer ?
#
loop_
_entity_poly.entity_id
_entity_poly.type
_entity_poly.pdbx_seq_one_letter_code
_entity_poly.pdbx_strand_id
1 'polypeptide(L)'
;MRPSSYQNEMKSTNVGTLQLAQTWHKYGSCREGTIPIYRKGKVYNPTILRKNHHPKFSPYKTLNISEPKDIREGHEYLVIELSGNFLGAQAKINLWKPIVETPSEISVSQIWVSAGEEEVKNTIEAGWIVSQKVYGDDKTRFFIYWTTDGYKSSGCYNLLCDGFVHTSSDVSPGCSFSEVSTLNGSQKDAHFNIHRVRKYKSSSNPVGYYPNILLTQLSRAAKFVQFGGEISNTKSKGQYTSTQMGSGHFPSEGGLKTSSYFNWVQVIDENNKIRDAKDAGTVVTNPNCYDLKITKDHYDTNGYGFYYGGPGYNDKCR
;
A
#
# COMPACT_ATOMS: atom_id res chain seq x y z
N MET A 1 -18.68 -15.93 16.06
CA MET A 1 -17.91 -16.97 16.77
C MET A 1 -16.93 -16.30 17.72
N ARG A 2 -17.01 -16.55 19.03
CA ARG A 2 -16.06 -16.04 20.02
C ARG A 2 -14.85 -17.00 20.11
N PRO A 3 -13.59 -16.54 20.10
CA PRO A 3 -12.46 -17.38 20.42
C PRO A 3 -12.40 -17.66 21.93
N SER A 4 -12.06 -18.89 22.28
CA SER A 4 -11.90 -19.38 23.65
C SER A 4 -10.41 -19.53 23.99
N SER A 5 -9.84 -18.54 24.66
CA SER A 5 -8.84 -18.68 25.75
C SER A 5 -7.90 -17.47 25.81
N TYR A 6 -7.73 -16.97 27.03
CA TYR A 6 -6.79 -15.93 27.41
C TYR A 6 -5.64 -16.57 28.19
N GLN A 7 -4.38 -16.25 27.85
CA GLN A 7 -3.25 -16.45 28.73
C GLN A 7 -2.33 -15.23 28.75
N ASN A 8 -1.84 -14.94 29.97
CA ASN A 8 -1.18 -13.72 30.43
C ASN A 8 0.19 -13.44 29.79
N GLU A 9 0.43 -12.13 29.65
CA GLU A 9 1.69 -11.38 29.73
C GLU A 9 2.97 -11.99 29.12
N MET A 10 3.39 -11.40 28.00
CA MET A 10 4.80 -11.13 27.75
C MET A 10 4.99 -9.67 27.29
N LYS A 11 5.93 -9.01 27.95
CA LYS A 11 6.30 -7.60 27.80
C LYS A 11 6.66 -7.27 26.35
N SER A 12 5.99 -6.25 25.82
CA SER A 12 6.32 -5.57 24.57
C SER A 12 7.75 -5.04 24.64
N THR A 13 8.64 -5.58 23.80
CA THR A 13 9.97 -5.00 23.62
C THR A 13 9.82 -3.71 22.83
N ASN A 14 10.05 -2.59 23.53
CA ASN A 14 10.12 -1.23 22.98
C ASN A 14 11.07 -1.16 21.78
N VAL A 15 10.52 -1.32 20.58
CA VAL A 15 11.08 -0.77 19.35
C VAL A 15 10.22 0.43 19.03
N GLY A 16 10.82 1.64 19.08
CA GLY A 16 10.18 2.94 18.91
C GLY A 16 9.12 2.91 17.80
N THR A 17 7.88 2.71 18.21
CA THR A 17 6.71 2.59 17.36
C THR A 17 6.01 3.91 17.51
N LEU A 18 6.09 4.74 16.46
CA LEU A 18 5.06 5.74 16.26
C LEU A 18 3.76 4.92 16.12
N GLN A 19 2.97 4.86 17.20
CA GLN A 19 1.71 4.13 17.21
C GLN A 19 0.88 4.72 16.07
N LEU A 20 0.46 3.87 15.12
CA LEU A 20 -0.24 4.27 13.91
C LEU A 20 -1.53 5.00 14.28
N ALA A 21 -1.46 6.32 14.45
CA ALA A 21 -2.56 7.10 14.96
C ALA A 21 -3.57 7.37 13.83
N GLN A 22 -4.79 6.90 14.02
CA GLN A 22 -5.90 7.15 13.13
C GLN A 22 -6.81 8.22 13.74
N THR A 23 -7.49 9.01 12.90
CA THR A 23 -8.30 10.13 13.37
C THR A 23 -9.37 9.72 14.39
N TRP A 24 -9.89 8.48 14.29
CA TRP A 24 -10.94 7.98 15.18
C TRP A 24 -10.46 7.77 16.62
N HIS A 25 -9.15 7.61 16.87
CA HIS A 25 -8.59 7.47 18.23
C HIS A 25 -8.88 8.68 19.12
N LYS A 26 -9.13 9.85 18.52
CA LYS A 26 -9.55 11.07 19.25
C LYS A 26 -10.92 10.93 19.92
N TYR A 27 -11.74 9.97 19.48
CA TYR A 27 -13.09 9.73 19.98
C TYR A 27 -13.20 8.49 20.88
N GLY A 28 -12.07 7.82 21.15
CA GLY A 28 -11.99 6.67 22.06
C GLY A 28 -11.21 5.50 21.50
N SER A 29 -11.34 4.35 22.16
CA SER A 29 -10.72 3.08 21.80
C SER A 29 -11.78 1.99 21.64
N CYS A 30 -11.47 0.93 20.88
CA CYS A 30 -12.32 -0.25 20.83
C CYS A 30 -12.10 -1.10 22.08
N ARG A 31 -13.19 -1.71 22.57
CA ARG A 31 -13.10 -2.68 23.67
C ARG A 31 -12.40 -3.94 23.18
N GLU A 32 -11.79 -4.64 24.13
CA GLU A 32 -11.19 -5.92 23.85
C GLU A 32 -12.21 -6.91 23.23
N GLY A 33 -11.78 -7.64 22.20
CA GLY A 33 -12.64 -8.53 21.42
C GLY A 33 -13.59 -7.82 20.44
N THR A 34 -13.44 -6.51 20.23
CA THR A 34 -14.16 -5.73 19.22
C THR A 34 -13.20 -5.08 18.24
N ILE A 35 -13.68 -4.77 17.03
CA ILE A 35 -12.91 -4.13 15.98
C ILE A 35 -13.54 -2.78 15.59
N PRO A 36 -12.72 -1.75 15.29
CA PRO A 36 -13.20 -0.51 14.68
C PRO A 36 -13.63 -0.80 13.24
N ILE A 37 -14.77 -0.26 12.82
CA ILE A 37 -15.25 -0.40 11.44
C ILE A 37 -15.45 0.99 10.87
N TYR A 38 -14.71 1.33 9.82
CA TYR A 38 -14.98 2.53 9.04
C TYR A 38 -16.36 2.43 8.38
N ARG A 39 -17.23 3.37 8.71
CA ARG A 39 -18.54 3.53 8.06
C ARG A 39 -18.51 4.80 7.22
N LYS A 40 -18.73 4.67 5.91
CA LYS A 40 -19.06 5.81 5.05
C LYS A 40 -20.39 6.39 5.57
N GLY A 41 -20.55 7.71 5.64
CA GLY A 41 -21.74 8.38 6.20
C GLY A 41 -23.07 7.91 5.55
N LYS A 42 -24.23 8.39 6.05
CA LYS A 42 -25.64 7.93 5.84
C LYS A 42 -26.07 7.27 4.51
N VAL A 43 -25.31 7.38 3.42
CA VAL A 43 -25.47 6.66 2.14
C VAL A 43 -24.46 5.50 2.06
N TYR A 44 -24.52 4.55 2.99
CA TYR A 44 -23.80 3.28 2.86
C TYR A 44 -24.64 2.33 2.01
N ASN A 45 -24.34 2.25 0.70
CA ASN A 45 -24.93 1.25 -0.17
C ASN A 45 -23.81 0.30 -0.64
N PRO A 46 -23.61 -0.87 0.02
CA PRO A 46 -22.57 -1.83 -0.35
C PRO A 46 -22.74 -2.32 -1.79
N THR A 47 -23.95 -2.24 -2.33
CA THR A 47 -24.29 -2.58 -3.71
C THR A 47 -23.70 -1.62 -4.74
N ILE A 48 -23.50 -0.33 -4.40
CA ILE A 48 -22.93 0.67 -5.32
C ILE A 48 -21.41 0.53 -5.41
N LEU A 49 -20.74 0.16 -4.31
CA LEU A 49 -19.30 -0.18 -4.34
C LEU A 49 -19.04 -1.54 -5.03
N ARG A 50 -19.97 -2.49 -4.93
CA ARG A 50 -19.94 -3.74 -5.72
C ARG A 50 -20.21 -3.54 -7.22
N LYS A 51 -21.04 -2.56 -7.60
CA LYS A 51 -21.43 -2.28 -9.01
C LYS A 51 -20.58 -1.24 -9.70
N ASN A 52 -19.91 -0.36 -8.95
CA ASN A 52 -18.86 0.45 -9.54
C ASN A 52 -17.78 -0.54 -9.94
N HIS A 53 -17.67 -0.80 -11.23
CA HIS A 53 -16.43 -1.28 -11.82
C HIS A 53 -15.34 -0.37 -11.22
N HIS A 54 -14.62 -0.90 -10.22
CA HIS A 54 -13.31 -0.37 -9.89
C HIS A 54 -12.60 -0.36 -11.24
N PRO A 55 -12.00 0.78 -11.64
CA PRO A 55 -11.42 0.89 -12.96
C PRO A 55 -10.59 -0.37 -13.21
N LYS A 56 -10.87 -1.05 -14.33
CA LYS A 56 -10.18 -2.27 -14.75
C LYS A 56 -8.73 -1.90 -15.09
N PHE A 57 -7.96 -1.45 -14.12
CA PHE A 57 -6.68 -0.83 -14.37
C PHE A 57 -5.77 -1.14 -13.20
N SER A 58 -5.42 -2.41 -13.13
CA SER A 58 -4.08 -2.77 -12.75
C SER A 58 -3.50 -3.41 -14.02
N PRO A 59 -2.74 -2.68 -14.85
CA PRO A 59 -2.06 -3.23 -16.03
C PRO A 59 -0.87 -4.09 -15.62
N TYR A 60 -0.99 -4.79 -14.48
CA TYR A 60 -0.10 -5.84 -14.02
C TYR A 60 -0.21 -7.12 -14.85
N LYS A 61 -0.61 -6.99 -16.14
CA LYS A 61 0.05 -7.73 -17.22
C LYS A 61 1.53 -7.68 -16.87
N THR A 62 2.10 -8.86 -16.65
CA THR A 62 3.52 -9.07 -16.39
C THR A 62 4.33 -7.97 -17.06
N LEU A 63 5.13 -7.23 -16.29
CA LEU A 63 6.04 -6.20 -16.78
C LEU A 63 7.09 -6.85 -17.70
N ASN A 64 6.65 -7.27 -18.88
CA ASN A 64 7.49 -7.73 -19.96
C ASN A 64 8.11 -6.47 -20.54
N ILE A 65 9.43 -6.37 -20.41
CA ILE A 65 10.29 -5.28 -20.88
C ILE A 65 10.17 -5.06 -22.40
N SER A 66 9.43 -5.90 -23.12
CA SER A 66 9.32 -5.97 -24.57
C SER A 66 7.96 -5.56 -25.17
N GLU A 67 6.95 -5.16 -24.39
CA GLU A 67 5.64 -4.79 -24.97
C GLU A 67 5.45 -3.28 -25.21
N PRO A 68 4.82 -2.89 -26.34
CA PRO A 68 4.68 -1.50 -26.76
C PRO A 68 3.79 -0.69 -25.82
N LYS A 69 4.02 0.64 -25.82
CA LYS A 69 3.47 1.68 -24.92
C LYS A 69 1.92 1.78 -24.81
N ASP A 70 1.17 0.95 -25.53
CA ASP A 70 -0.27 1.15 -25.81
C ASP A 70 -1.25 0.40 -24.88
N ILE A 71 -0.81 -0.20 -23.77
CA ILE A 71 -1.69 -0.95 -22.84
C ILE A 71 -1.60 -0.42 -21.38
N ARG A 72 -1.32 0.88 -21.19
CA ARG A 72 -1.27 1.51 -19.86
C ARG A 72 -2.35 2.57 -19.71
N GLU A 73 -3.61 2.19 -19.97
CA GLU A 73 -4.73 3.12 -19.87
C GLU A 73 -4.88 3.65 -18.44
N GLY A 74 -4.42 4.88 -18.23
CA GLY A 74 -4.81 5.72 -17.11
C GLY A 74 -4.14 5.45 -15.77
N HIS A 75 -3.07 4.65 -15.69
CA HIS A 75 -2.30 4.44 -14.45
C HIS A 75 -0.80 4.61 -14.68
N GLU A 76 -0.11 5.17 -13.68
CA GLU A 76 1.35 5.31 -13.68
C GLU A 76 1.95 4.75 -12.40
N TYR A 77 3.08 4.07 -12.58
CA TYR A 77 3.76 3.34 -11.52
C TYR A 77 5.20 3.82 -11.39
N LEU A 78 5.68 3.85 -10.15
CA LEU A 78 7.10 3.74 -9.86
C LEU A 78 7.25 2.67 -8.78
N VAL A 79 8.04 1.65 -9.04
CA VAL A 79 8.25 0.55 -8.10
C VAL A 79 9.69 0.07 -8.15
N ILE A 80 10.14 -0.44 -7.01
CA ILE A 80 11.22 -1.42 -6.98
C ILE A 80 10.60 -2.83 -6.90
N GLU A 81 11.20 -3.78 -7.61
CA GLU A 81 10.66 -5.14 -7.77
C GLU A 81 11.71 -6.20 -7.45
N LEU A 82 11.27 -7.24 -6.74
CA LEU A 82 12.04 -8.45 -6.50
C LEU A 82 11.28 -9.67 -7.00
N SER A 83 11.99 -10.53 -7.70
CA SER A 83 11.51 -11.83 -8.16
C SER A 83 12.20 -12.94 -7.36
N GLY A 84 11.44 -13.95 -6.94
CA GLY A 84 11.98 -15.03 -6.12
C GLY A 84 10.90 -15.84 -5.42
N ASN A 85 11.23 -16.45 -4.29
CA ASN A 85 10.25 -17.04 -3.39
C ASN A 85 10.29 -16.28 -2.07
N PHE A 86 9.18 -15.63 -1.73
CA PHE A 86 9.08 -14.84 -0.51
C PHE A 86 7.88 -15.28 0.32
N LEU A 87 8.03 -15.26 1.63
CA LEU A 87 6.91 -15.44 2.56
C LEU A 87 6.23 -14.11 2.88
N GLY A 88 6.78 -12.98 2.44
CA GLY A 88 6.23 -11.68 2.75
C GLY A 88 7.18 -10.54 2.50
N ALA A 89 6.75 -9.36 2.92
CA ALA A 89 7.45 -8.11 2.70
C ALA A 89 7.06 -7.09 3.77
N GLN A 90 7.97 -6.19 4.10
CA GLN A 90 7.72 -5.09 5.01
C GLN A 90 8.49 -3.83 4.62
N ALA A 91 7.94 -2.67 4.97
CA ALA A 91 8.59 -1.39 4.82
C ALA A 91 7.96 -0.34 5.74
N LYS A 92 8.77 0.62 6.17
CA LYS A 92 8.28 1.91 6.65
C LYS A 92 8.00 2.81 5.47
N ILE A 93 6.75 3.22 5.32
CA ILE A 93 6.30 4.07 4.22
C ILE A 93 5.98 5.45 4.77
N ASN A 94 6.59 6.46 4.19
CA ASN A 94 6.35 7.85 4.52
C ASN A 94 4.94 8.28 4.10
N LEU A 95 4.24 8.95 5.01
CA LEU A 95 2.83 9.35 4.85
C LEU A 95 2.75 10.78 4.32
N TRP A 96 2.07 10.99 3.19
CA TRP A 96 1.78 12.30 2.61
C TRP A 96 0.32 12.43 2.23
N LYS A 97 -0.12 13.68 2.02
CA LYS A 97 -1.43 14.01 1.45
C LYS A 97 -1.24 14.60 0.05
N PRO A 98 -0.98 13.77 -0.97
CA PRO A 98 -0.84 14.25 -2.34
C PRO A 98 -2.14 14.88 -2.85
N ILE A 99 -2.00 15.84 -3.75
CA ILE A 99 -3.10 16.40 -4.53
C ILE A 99 -3.48 15.40 -5.63
N VAL A 100 -4.78 15.10 -5.76
CA VAL A 100 -5.36 14.42 -6.92
C VAL A 100 -6.18 15.44 -7.71
N GLU A 101 -5.93 15.56 -9.03
CA GLU A 101 -6.55 16.62 -9.85
C GLU A 101 -8.06 16.39 -9.99
N THR A 102 -8.47 15.14 -10.22
CA THR A 102 -9.89 14.80 -10.37
C THR A 102 -10.39 13.86 -9.26
N PRO A 103 -11.68 13.94 -8.87
CA PRO A 103 -12.22 13.05 -7.84
C PRO A 103 -12.17 11.56 -8.20
N SER A 104 -12.11 11.25 -9.50
CA SER A 104 -11.94 9.89 -10.03
C SER A 104 -10.53 9.33 -9.86
N GLU A 105 -9.54 10.19 -9.63
CA GLU A 105 -8.15 9.79 -9.52
C GLU A 105 -7.75 9.35 -8.10
N ILE A 106 -6.66 8.60 -8.06
CA ILE A 106 -6.04 8.08 -6.84
C ILE A 106 -4.54 8.39 -6.82
N SER A 107 -4.01 8.44 -5.60
CA SER A 107 -2.57 8.37 -5.34
C SER A 107 -2.31 7.40 -4.20
N VAL A 108 -1.34 6.52 -4.39
CA VAL A 108 -1.12 5.34 -3.57
C VAL A 108 0.37 5.19 -3.28
N SER A 109 0.69 4.72 -2.08
CA SER A 109 2.01 4.18 -1.76
C SER A 109 1.85 2.88 -0.98
N GLN A 110 2.47 1.81 -1.48
CA GLN A 110 2.13 0.47 -1.01
C GLN A 110 3.22 -0.59 -1.24
N ILE A 111 2.96 -1.75 -0.64
CA ILE A 111 3.64 -3.02 -0.86
C ILE A 111 2.69 -3.93 -1.63
N TRP A 112 3.17 -4.54 -2.72
CA TRP A 112 2.48 -5.62 -3.42
C TRP A 112 3.18 -6.95 -3.15
N VAL A 113 2.39 -7.97 -2.81
CA VAL A 113 2.85 -9.36 -2.66
C VAL A 113 2.00 -10.21 -3.58
N SER A 114 2.59 -10.80 -4.62
CA SER A 114 1.84 -11.53 -5.64
C SER A 114 2.45 -12.86 -6.07
N ALA A 115 1.59 -13.76 -6.54
CA ALA A 115 1.95 -15.06 -7.10
C ALA A 115 0.90 -15.53 -8.12
N GLY A 116 1.31 -16.44 -8.99
CA GLY A 116 0.47 -16.97 -10.07
C GLY A 116 0.63 -16.22 -11.39
N GLU A 117 0.19 -16.87 -12.45
CA GLU A 117 0.11 -16.30 -13.81
C GLU A 117 -1.08 -15.36 -13.93
N GLU A 118 -1.09 -14.51 -14.96
CA GLU A 118 -2.02 -13.38 -15.11
C GLU A 118 -3.49 -13.73 -14.81
N GLU A 119 -4.02 -14.80 -15.40
CA GLU A 119 -5.43 -15.21 -15.26
C GLU A 119 -5.84 -15.62 -13.85
N VAL A 120 -4.89 -16.12 -13.07
CA VAL A 120 -5.12 -16.68 -11.72
C VAL A 120 -4.30 -15.94 -10.66
N LYS A 121 -3.75 -14.77 -11.02
CA LYS A 121 -2.80 -14.05 -10.19
C LYS A 121 -3.48 -13.62 -8.89
N ASN A 122 -2.87 -14.01 -7.78
CA ASN A 122 -3.25 -13.51 -6.48
C ASN A 122 -2.35 -12.33 -6.13
N THR A 123 -2.95 -11.25 -5.61
CA THR A 123 -2.20 -10.14 -5.02
C THR A 123 -2.78 -9.80 -3.66
N ILE A 124 -1.91 -9.52 -2.70
CA ILE A 124 -2.23 -8.77 -1.47
C ILE A 124 -1.49 -7.45 -1.54
N GLU A 125 -2.18 -6.37 -1.18
CA GLU A 125 -1.62 -5.03 -1.14
C GLU A 125 -1.92 -4.36 0.20
N ALA A 126 -0.96 -3.58 0.70
CA ALA A 126 -1.12 -2.80 1.92
C ALA A 126 -0.27 -1.52 1.85
N GLY A 127 -0.86 -0.41 2.29
CA GLY A 127 -0.20 0.89 2.26
C GLY A 127 -1.14 2.02 2.61
N TRP A 128 -0.91 3.19 2.01
CA TRP A 128 -1.83 4.31 2.10
C TRP A 128 -2.36 4.76 0.74
N ILE A 129 -3.57 5.31 0.74
CA ILE A 129 -4.27 5.81 -0.45
C ILE A 129 -4.96 7.14 -0.16
N VAL A 130 -4.99 8.01 -1.17
CA VAL A 130 -5.89 9.16 -1.29
C VAL A 130 -6.84 8.89 -2.46
N SER A 131 -8.15 8.85 -2.19
CA SER A 131 -9.17 8.61 -3.22
C SER A 131 -10.51 9.25 -2.85
N GLN A 132 -10.87 10.34 -3.51
CA GLN A 132 -12.15 11.01 -3.28
C GLN A 132 -13.33 10.15 -3.72
N LYS A 133 -13.21 9.42 -4.84
CA LYS A 133 -14.24 8.47 -5.31
C LYS A 133 -14.60 7.42 -4.25
N VAL A 134 -13.60 6.84 -3.59
CA VAL A 134 -13.83 5.76 -2.61
C VAL A 134 -14.29 6.33 -1.26
N TYR A 135 -13.67 7.40 -0.77
CA TYR A 135 -13.87 7.85 0.62
C TYR A 135 -14.74 9.11 0.76
N GLY A 136 -14.94 9.87 -0.31
CA GLY A 136 -15.66 11.15 -0.30
C GLY A 136 -14.86 12.32 0.27
N ASP A 137 -13.57 12.13 0.54
CA ASP A 137 -12.63 13.16 0.98
C ASP A 137 -11.22 12.90 0.42
N ASP A 138 -10.31 13.83 0.67
CA ASP A 138 -8.93 13.83 0.20
C ASP A 138 -7.94 13.35 1.28
N LYS A 139 -8.43 12.66 2.33
CA LYS A 139 -7.58 12.23 3.45
C LYS A 139 -6.74 11.01 3.06
N THR A 140 -5.49 11.02 3.50
CA THR A 140 -4.60 9.86 3.44
C THR A 140 -5.08 8.78 4.40
N ARG A 141 -5.38 7.59 3.86
CA ARG A 141 -6.00 6.49 4.59
C ARG A 141 -5.18 5.22 4.48
N PHE A 142 -5.09 4.49 5.59
CA PHE A 142 -4.62 3.11 5.54
C PHE A 142 -5.57 2.30 4.67
N PHE A 143 -5.05 1.51 3.75
CA PHE A 143 -5.86 0.54 3.02
C PHE A 143 -5.17 -0.80 2.89
N ILE A 144 -6.01 -1.79 2.62
CA ILE A 144 -5.62 -3.10 2.11
C ILE A 144 -6.41 -3.37 0.84
N TYR A 145 -5.82 -4.13 -0.06
CA TYR A 145 -6.49 -4.68 -1.23
C TYR A 145 -6.09 -6.14 -1.45
N TRP A 146 -6.97 -6.92 -2.06
CA TRP A 146 -6.61 -8.24 -2.56
C TRP A 146 -7.41 -8.60 -3.81
N THR A 147 -6.84 -9.45 -4.65
CA THR A 147 -7.49 -10.08 -5.82
C THR A 147 -6.97 -11.51 -6.00
N THR A 148 -7.72 -12.34 -6.71
CA THR A 148 -7.42 -13.76 -6.97
C THR A 148 -7.35 -14.12 -8.45
N ASP A 149 -7.72 -13.19 -9.33
CA ASP A 149 -7.86 -13.43 -10.77
C ASP A 149 -7.18 -12.32 -11.59
N GLY A 150 -6.06 -11.80 -11.09
CA GLY A 150 -5.32 -10.75 -11.77
C GLY A 150 -6.16 -9.52 -12.08
N TYR A 151 -6.97 -9.06 -11.12
CA TYR A 151 -7.77 -7.84 -11.22
C TYR A 151 -8.87 -7.86 -12.30
N LYS A 152 -9.26 -9.05 -12.78
CA LYS A 152 -10.26 -9.18 -13.85
C LYS A 152 -11.67 -8.95 -13.35
N SER A 153 -12.07 -9.72 -12.34
CA SER A 153 -13.42 -9.70 -11.77
C SER A 153 -13.43 -9.76 -10.25
N SER A 154 -12.41 -10.39 -9.65
CA SER A 154 -12.19 -10.40 -8.20
C SER A 154 -11.33 -9.21 -7.78
N GLY A 155 -11.53 -8.76 -6.54
CA GLY A 155 -10.90 -7.53 -6.09
C GLY A 155 -11.66 -6.92 -4.94
N CYS A 156 -10.96 -6.48 -3.90
CA CYS A 156 -11.63 -5.90 -2.76
C CYS A 156 -10.76 -4.98 -1.94
N TYR A 157 -11.25 -3.76 -1.73
CA TYR A 157 -10.69 -2.83 -0.77
C TYR A 157 -11.22 -3.09 0.63
N ASN A 158 -10.32 -3.06 1.61
CA ASN A 158 -10.66 -3.02 3.04
C ASN A 158 -11.67 -4.11 3.43
N LEU A 159 -12.76 -3.70 4.10
CA LEU A 159 -13.86 -4.55 4.53
C LEU A 159 -15.11 -4.35 3.66
N LEU A 160 -14.95 -3.94 2.40
CA LEU A 160 -16.09 -3.70 1.49
C LEU A 160 -16.71 -5.01 0.97
N CYS A 161 -15.99 -6.13 1.14
CA CYS A 161 -16.45 -7.47 0.82
C CYS A 161 -15.85 -8.48 1.81
N ASP A 162 -16.29 -9.73 1.72
CA ASP A 162 -15.76 -10.83 2.52
C ASP A 162 -14.40 -11.28 1.99
N GLY A 163 -13.46 -11.58 2.88
CA GLY A 163 -12.16 -12.15 2.52
C GLY A 163 -11.07 -11.86 3.55
N PHE A 164 -10.98 -10.62 4.01
CA PHE A 164 -10.08 -10.23 5.10
C PHE A 164 -10.76 -10.41 6.46
N VAL A 165 -10.08 -11.08 7.39
CA VAL A 165 -10.52 -11.21 8.77
C VAL A 165 -9.81 -10.17 9.62
N HIS A 166 -10.51 -9.10 9.98
CA HIS A 166 -10.02 -8.03 10.85
C HIS A 166 -9.99 -8.50 12.31
N THR A 167 -8.83 -8.35 12.98
CA THR A 167 -8.63 -8.76 14.38
C THR A 167 -8.20 -7.63 15.31
N SER A 168 -7.62 -6.55 14.80
CA SER A 168 -7.11 -5.45 15.64
C SER A 168 -8.22 -4.53 16.16
N SER A 169 -8.21 -4.25 17.47
CA SER A 169 -9.01 -3.19 18.11
C SER A 169 -8.46 -1.78 17.87
N ASP A 170 -7.21 -1.67 17.42
CA ASP A 170 -6.46 -0.43 17.45
C ASP A 170 -6.33 0.21 16.07
N VAL A 171 -6.43 -0.57 14.99
CA VAL A 171 -6.29 -0.07 13.63
C VAL A 171 -7.41 -0.59 12.76
N SER A 172 -8.06 0.31 12.01
CA SER A 172 -9.09 -0.02 11.00
C SER A 172 -8.56 0.24 9.59
N PRO A 173 -8.63 -0.72 8.67
CA PRO A 173 -8.55 -0.43 7.24
C PRO A 173 -9.57 0.63 6.83
N GLY A 174 -9.21 1.50 5.89
CA GLY A 174 -10.04 2.60 5.39
C GLY A 174 -10.06 3.86 6.27
N CYS A 175 -9.55 3.82 7.50
CA CYS A 175 -9.49 4.99 8.37
C CYS A 175 -8.30 5.90 8.06
N SER A 176 -8.50 7.21 8.20
CA SER A 176 -7.49 8.24 7.93
C SER A 176 -6.44 8.30 9.02
N PHE A 177 -5.19 8.57 8.64
CA PHE A 177 -4.14 8.92 9.59
C PHE A 177 -4.45 10.27 10.25
N SER A 178 -4.06 10.44 11.50
CA SER A 178 -4.27 11.70 12.23
C SER A 178 -3.27 12.78 11.84
N GLU A 179 -2.08 12.38 11.41
CA GLU A 179 -0.97 13.25 10.99
C GLU A 179 -0.31 12.67 9.74
N VAL A 180 0.21 13.55 8.90
CA VAL A 180 1.00 13.22 7.70
C VAL A 180 2.23 14.12 7.66
N SER A 181 3.16 13.82 6.77
CA SER A 181 4.37 14.61 6.57
C SER A 181 4.07 15.95 5.91
N THR A 182 4.97 16.91 6.13
CA THR A 182 4.92 18.24 5.54
C THR A 182 6.26 18.61 4.94
N LEU A 183 6.25 19.38 3.84
CA LEU A 183 7.46 19.89 3.19
C LEU A 183 8.32 20.69 4.18
N ASN A 184 9.61 20.36 4.27
CA ASN A 184 10.59 20.92 5.20
C ASN A 184 10.23 20.79 6.69
N GLY A 185 9.19 20.04 7.03
CA GLY A 185 8.65 19.94 8.39
C GLY A 185 8.70 18.52 8.96
N SER A 186 7.72 18.20 9.80
CA SER A 186 7.63 16.90 10.45
C SER A 186 7.46 15.78 9.43
N GLN A 187 8.21 14.70 9.59
CA GLN A 187 8.07 13.48 8.79
C GLN A 187 7.33 12.43 9.61
N LYS A 188 6.33 11.80 9.00
CA LYS A 188 5.52 10.74 9.59
C LYS A 188 5.60 9.52 8.69
N ASP A 189 5.83 8.36 9.27
CA ASP A 189 5.83 7.08 8.56
C ASP A 189 5.06 6.02 9.33
N ALA A 190 4.67 4.98 8.61
CA ALA A 190 3.98 3.83 9.16
C ALA A 190 4.67 2.56 8.67
N HIS A 191 4.78 1.57 9.56
CA HIS A 191 5.33 0.26 9.22
C HIS A 191 4.21 -0.64 8.68
N PHE A 192 4.36 -1.08 7.43
CA PHE A 192 3.47 -2.04 6.79
C PHE A 192 4.20 -3.38 6.66
N ASN A 193 3.51 -4.47 6.98
CA ASN A 193 4.03 -5.82 6.92
C ASN A 193 2.95 -6.76 6.39
N ILE A 194 3.29 -7.53 5.36
CA ILE A 194 2.50 -8.64 4.84
C ILE A 194 3.35 -9.89 5.03
N HIS A 195 2.92 -10.82 5.90
CA HIS A 195 3.68 -12.03 6.19
C HIS A 195 2.79 -13.27 6.23
N ARG A 196 3.17 -14.26 5.42
CA ARG A 196 2.58 -15.59 5.42
C ARG A 196 3.10 -16.38 6.61
N VAL A 197 2.18 -16.70 7.52
CA VAL A 197 2.46 -17.55 8.69
C VAL A 197 1.79 -18.92 8.55
N ARG A 198 2.43 -19.97 9.06
CA ARG A 198 1.85 -21.32 9.09
C ARG A 198 0.74 -21.48 10.14
N LYS A 199 0.90 -20.80 11.27
CA LYS A 199 -0.06 -20.77 12.37
C LYS A 199 -0.20 -19.34 12.85
N TYR A 200 -1.44 -18.88 12.96
CA TYR A 200 -1.74 -17.60 13.60
C TYR A 200 -1.30 -17.67 15.07
N LYS A 201 -0.42 -16.75 15.47
CA LYS A 201 -0.03 -16.58 16.87
C LYS A 201 -0.69 -15.32 17.40
N SER A 202 -1.56 -15.45 18.41
CA SER A 202 -2.28 -14.32 18.98
C SER A 202 -1.35 -13.22 19.52
N SER A 203 -0.11 -13.55 19.87
CA SER A 203 0.87 -12.61 20.43
C SER A 203 1.43 -11.59 19.42
N SER A 204 1.16 -11.74 18.11
CA SER A 204 1.69 -10.82 17.09
C SER A 204 0.78 -9.64 16.76
N ASN A 205 -0.41 -9.54 17.40
CA ASN A 205 -1.40 -8.47 17.24
C ASN A 205 -1.52 -7.88 15.82
N PRO A 206 -1.72 -8.69 14.77
CA PRO A 206 -1.84 -8.17 13.42
C PRO A 206 -3.14 -7.38 13.25
N VAL A 207 -3.17 -6.48 12.26
CA VAL A 207 -4.41 -5.83 11.83
C VAL A 207 -5.46 -6.89 11.49
N GLY A 208 -5.06 -7.94 10.78
CA GLY A 208 -5.93 -9.06 10.42
C GLY A 208 -5.19 -10.05 9.54
N TYR A 209 -5.93 -10.94 8.90
CA TYR A 209 -5.36 -11.97 8.03
C TYR A 209 -6.30 -12.37 6.89
N TYR A 210 -5.71 -12.91 5.83
CA TYR A 210 -6.44 -13.58 4.76
C TYR A 210 -6.40 -15.10 4.98
N PRO A 211 -7.54 -15.80 5.00
CA PRO A 211 -7.56 -17.25 5.04
C PRO A 211 -6.86 -17.85 3.80
N ASN A 212 -6.11 -18.94 3.98
CA ASN A 212 -5.38 -19.59 2.88
C ASN A 212 -6.31 -20.02 1.73
N ILE A 213 -7.54 -20.45 2.04
CA ILE A 213 -8.54 -20.84 1.05
C ILE A 213 -8.88 -19.74 0.03
N LEU A 214 -8.67 -18.47 0.40
CA LEU A 214 -8.89 -17.33 -0.48
C LEU A 214 -7.77 -17.17 -1.51
N LEU A 215 -6.51 -17.39 -1.10
CA LEU A 215 -5.33 -17.01 -1.88
C LEU A 215 -4.51 -18.25 -2.27
N THR A 216 -5.04 -19.01 -3.22
CA THR A 216 -4.50 -20.29 -3.68
C THR A 216 -3.07 -20.19 -4.22
N GLN A 217 -2.74 -19.14 -4.97
CA GLN A 217 -1.40 -18.96 -5.54
C GLN A 217 -0.38 -18.48 -4.49
N LEU A 218 -0.82 -17.67 -3.52
CA LEU A 218 0.02 -17.22 -2.40
C LEU A 218 0.10 -18.24 -1.25
N SER A 219 -0.58 -19.39 -1.38
CA SER A 219 -0.64 -20.43 -0.35
C SER A 219 0.73 -21.02 0.01
N ARG A 220 1.71 -20.96 -0.90
CA ARG A 220 3.09 -21.44 -0.69
C ARG A 220 4.06 -20.30 -0.44
N ALA A 221 4.28 -19.46 -1.45
CA ALA A 221 5.17 -18.32 -1.42
C ALA A 221 4.73 -17.31 -2.48
N ALA A 222 5.03 -16.03 -2.25
CA ALA A 222 4.98 -14.99 -3.26
C ALA A 222 6.11 -15.17 -4.28
N LYS A 223 5.82 -14.83 -5.54
CA LYS A 223 6.79 -14.83 -6.64
C LYS A 223 7.37 -13.45 -6.90
N PHE A 224 6.57 -12.42 -6.67
CA PHE A 224 6.96 -11.04 -6.82
C PHE A 224 6.62 -10.26 -5.57
N VAL A 225 7.56 -9.43 -5.14
CA VAL A 225 7.35 -8.41 -4.13
C VAL A 225 7.72 -7.07 -4.74
N GLN A 226 6.88 -6.07 -4.54
CA GLN A 226 7.16 -4.71 -4.99
C GLN A 226 6.85 -3.69 -3.92
N PHE A 227 7.55 -2.56 -4.01
CA PHE A 227 7.38 -1.41 -3.13
C PHE A 227 7.37 -0.16 -4.00
N GLY A 228 6.42 0.74 -3.79
CA GLY A 228 6.40 1.97 -4.56
C GLY A 228 5.06 2.68 -4.57
N GLY A 229 4.87 3.51 -5.58
CA GLY A 229 3.71 4.34 -5.75
C GLY A 229 2.95 4.04 -7.03
N GLU A 230 1.65 4.34 -6.97
CA GLU A 230 0.72 4.25 -8.09
C GLU A 230 -0.18 5.47 -8.08
N ILE A 231 -0.42 6.03 -9.25
CA ILE A 231 -1.46 7.03 -9.47
C ILE A 231 -2.34 6.59 -10.64
N SER A 232 -3.56 7.10 -10.66
CA SER A 232 -4.34 7.12 -11.89
C SER A 232 -4.24 8.49 -12.55
N ASN A 233 -4.11 8.53 -13.87
CA ASN A 233 -4.05 9.71 -14.69
C ASN A 233 -5.13 9.66 -15.77
N THR A 234 -6.22 10.37 -15.52
CA THR A 234 -7.40 10.41 -16.40
C THR A 234 -7.19 11.24 -17.66
N LYS A 235 -6.11 12.02 -17.71
CA LYS A 235 -5.87 13.05 -18.73
C LYS A 235 -7.09 13.90 -19.02
N SER A 236 -7.79 14.33 -17.97
CA SER A 236 -9.11 14.98 -18.05
C SER A 236 -9.16 16.22 -18.97
N LYS A 237 -8.00 16.87 -19.17
CA LYS A 237 -7.82 18.06 -20.02
C LYS A 237 -7.06 17.75 -21.33
N GLY A 238 -6.95 16.48 -21.73
CA GLY A 238 -6.18 16.05 -22.91
C GLY A 238 -4.66 16.03 -22.70
N GLN A 239 -4.19 16.22 -21.47
CA GLN A 239 -2.77 16.25 -21.06
C GLN A 239 -2.58 15.45 -19.77
N TYR A 240 -1.35 15.16 -19.36
CA TYR A 240 -1.11 14.56 -18.04
C TYR A 240 -1.75 15.43 -16.93
N THR A 241 -2.34 14.80 -15.91
CA THR A 241 -2.93 15.54 -14.79
C THR A 241 -1.87 15.97 -13.78
N SER A 242 -2.16 17.00 -12.97
CA SER A 242 -1.31 17.40 -11.85
C SER A 242 -1.47 16.49 -10.61
N THR A 243 -1.88 15.23 -10.81
CA THR A 243 -2.01 14.27 -9.72
C THR A 243 -0.62 13.90 -9.21
N GLN A 244 -0.40 14.15 -7.93
CA GLN A 244 0.89 13.96 -7.28
C GLN A 244 1.06 12.51 -6.84
N MET A 245 2.29 11.99 -6.96
CA MET A 245 2.70 10.76 -6.31
C MET A 245 3.56 11.06 -5.09
N GLY A 246 3.29 10.39 -3.97
CA GLY A 246 4.01 10.62 -2.71
C GLY A 246 3.84 12.06 -2.21
N SER A 247 4.93 12.82 -2.14
CA SER A 247 4.96 14.21 -1.68
C SER A 247 4.67 15.21 -2.80
N GLY A 248 4.61 14.75 -4.05
CA GLY A 248 4.55 15.63 -5.21
C GLY A 248 5.92 16.16 -5.67
N HIS A 249 7.01 15.80 -4.99
CA HIS A 249 8.36 16.23 -5.34
C HIS A 249 9.23 15.06 -5.82
N PHE A 250 10.08 15.33 -6.80
CA PHE A 250 11.07 14.40 -7.28
C PHE A 250 12.20 14.20 -6.27
N PRO A 251 12.81 13.00 -6.24
CA PRO A 251 14.03 12.74 -5.45
C PRO A 251 15.18 13.72 -5.71
N SER A 252 15.23 14.32 -6.90
CA SER A 252 16.23 15.32 -7.30
C SER A 252 16.00 16.71 -6.69
N GLU A 253 14.77 17.04 -6.29
CA GLU A 253 14.43 18.29 -5.59
C GLU A 253 14.88 18.26 -4.13
N GLY A 254 15.07 17.06 -3.57
CA GLY A 254 15.59 16.85 -2.22
C GLY A 254 15.20 15.48 -1.66
N GLY A 255 16.00 14.94 -0.74
CA GLY A 255 15.71 13.70 -0.03
C GLY A 255 14.73 13.91 1.13
N LEU A 256 15.17 13.55 2.35
CA LEU A 256 14.37 13.66 3.57
C LEU A 256 13.76 15.06 3.73
N LYS A 257 12.48 15.11 4.12
CA LYS A 257 11.64 16.33 4.24
C LYS A 257 11.18 16.98 2.94
N THR A 258 11.61 16.48 1.77
CA THR A 258 11.16 16.97 0.46
C THR A 258 10.43 15.87 -0.31
N SER A 259 11.12 14.78 -0.58
CA SER A 259 10.55 13.63 -1.30
C SER A 259 9.94 12.61 -0.35
N SER A 260 8.97 11.84 -0.84
CA SER A 260 8.52 10.66 -0.12
C SER A 260 9.63 9.61 -0.06
N TYR A 261 9.59 8.77 0.97
CA TYR A 261 10.55 7.68 1.13
C TYR A 261 9.90 6.35 1.53
N PHE A 262 10.61 5.29 1.20
CA PHE A 262 10.50 3.99 1.85
C PHE A 262 11.79 3.70 2.60
N ASN A 263 11.67 3.25 3.84
CA ASN A 263 12.77 2.77 4.67
C ASN A 263 12.50 1.33 5.14
N TRP A 264 13.55 0.62 5.52
CA TRP A 264 13.46 -0.78 5.97
C TRP A 264 12.74 -1.66 4.94
N VAL A 265 13.04 -1.43 3.66
CA VAL A 265 12.47 -2.18 2.55
C VAL A 265 13.07 -3.58 2.57
N GLN A 266 12.25 -4.54 3.01
CA GLN A 266 12.70 -5.87 3.33
C GLN A 266 11.72 -6.92 2.85
N VAL A 267 12.26 -8.05 2.41
CA VAL A 267 11.52 -9.26 2.08
C VAL A 267 11.72 -10.31 3.17
N ILE A 268 10.76 -11.21 3.32
CA ILE A 268 10.86 -12.36 4.21
C ILE A 268 11.12 -13.57 3.33
N ASP A 269 12.30 -14.18 3.46
CA ASP A 269 12.69 -15.34 2.66
C ASP A 269 11.97 -16.63 3.11
N GLU A 270 12.14 -17.72 2.35
CA GLU A 270 11.53 -19.03 2.64
C GLU A 270 11.94 -19.62 4.01
N ASN A 271 13.07 -19.16 4.55
CA ASN A 271 13.57 -19.55 5.86
C ASN A 271 13.05 -18.65 6.99
N ASN A 272 12.05 -17.79 6.71
CA ASN A 272 11.53 -16.76 7.61
C ASN A 272 12.60 -15.76 8.09
N LYS A 273 13.64 -15.52 7.30
CA LYS A 273 14.63 -14.47 7.61
C LYS A 273 14.27 -13.19 6.87
N ILE A 274 14.37 -12.08 7.58
CA ILE A 274 14.23 -10.74 7.03
C ILE A 274 15.51 -10.42 6.24
N ARG A 275 15.35 -10.03 4.98
CA ARG A 275 16.43 -9.66 4.07
C ARG A 275 16.12 -8.31 3.48
N ASP A 276 17.14 -7.46 3.40
CA ASP A 276 17.04 -6.24 2.62
C ASP A 276 16.75 -6.58 1.15
N ALA A 277 15.91 -5.75 0.52
CA ALA A 277 15.56 -5.85 -0.87
C ALA A 277 16.69 -5.38 -1.81
N LYS A 278 17.92 -5.86 -1.58
CA LYS A 278 19.08 -5.57 -2.43
C LYS A 278 18.88 -6.17 -3.82
N ASP A 279 19.48 -5.54 -4.83
CA ASP A 279 19.40 -5.95 -6.24
C ASP A 279 17.98 -5.92 -6.84
N ALA A 280 17.06 -5.18 -6.23
CA ALA A 280 15.73 -4.95 -6.79
C ALA A 280 15.83 -4.22 -8.14
N GLY A 281 15.04 -4.67 -9.11
CA GLY A 281 14.84 -3.96 -10.37
C GLY A 281 13.99 -2.70 -10.15
N THR A 282 14.14 -1.71 -11.02
CA THR A 282 13.33 -0.48 -10.98
C THR A 282 12.40 -0.43 -12.18
N VAL A 283 11.16 -0.03 -11.95
CA VAL A 283 10.16 0.16 -13.01
C VAL A 283 9.50 1.51 -12.79
N VAL A 284 9.65 2.41 -13.77
CA VAL A 284 9.03 3.73 -13.77
C VAL A 284 8.27 3.91 -15.08
N THR A 285 6.97 4.19 -14.99
CA THR A 285 6.11 4.30 -16.18
C THR A 285 6.40 5.57 -16.97
N ASN A 286 6.54 6.69 -16.29
CA ASN A 286 6.90 7.95 -16.90
C ASN A 286 7.92 8.72 -16.03
N PRO A 287 9.22 8.55 -16.29
CA PRO A 287 10.29 9.15 -15.48
C PRO A 287 10.30 10.69 -15.51
N ASN A 288 9.62 11.31 -16.49
CA ASN A 288 9.49 12.76 -16.53
C ASN A 288 8.38 13.30 -15.61
N CYS A 289 7.40 12.46 -15.24
CA CYS A 289 6.28 12.84 -14.36
C CYS A 289 6.55 12.45 -12.91
N TYR A 290 7.16 11.27 -12.72
CA TYR A 290 7.47 10.69 -11.43
C TYR A 290 8.80 9.95 -11.51
N ASP A 291 9.61 10.00 -10.46
CA ASP A 291 10.91 9.33 -10.45
C ASP A 291 11.23 8.73 -9.07
N LEU A 292 12.19 7.82 -9.04
CA LEU A 292 12.68 7.19 -7.81
C LEU A 292 14.21 7.15 -7.79
N LYS A 293 14.77 7.25 -6.59
CA LYS A 293 16.21 7.15 -6.35
C LYS A 293 16.49 6.27 -5.15
N ILE A 294 17.09 5.12 -5.40
CA ILE A 294 17.59 4.22 -4.36
C ILE A 294 18.69 4.92 -3.56
N THR A 295 18.55 4.93 -2.23
CA THR A 295 19.51 5.56 -1.35
C THR A 295 20.66 4.60 -1.05
N LYS A 296 21.90 5.05 -1.30
CA LYS A 296 23.11 4.35 -0.82
C LYS A 296 23.43 4.71 0.64
N ASP A 297 22.91 5.84 1.11
CA ASP A 297 23.17 6.38 2.44
C ASP A 297 22.09 5.90 3.42
N HIS A 298 22.50 5.10 4.39
CA HIS A 298 21.64 4.49 5.39
C HIS A 298 21.42 5.39 6.62
N TYR A 299 21.12 6.70 6.43
CA TYR A 299 20.99 7.78 7.45
C TYR A 299 20.50 7.35 8.85
N ASP A 300 21.33 6.66 9.63
CA ASP A 300 21.02 5.94 10.87
C ASP A 300 19.76 5.04 10.86
N THR A 301 19.20 4.77 9.67
CA THR A 301 18.10 3.84 9.46
C THR A 301 18.69 2.54 8.94
N ASN A 302 18.80 1.54 9.81
CA ASN A 302 19.33 0.19 9.48
C ASN A 302 18.48 -0.54 8.42
N GLY A 303 18.55 -0.16 7.14
CA GLY A 303 17.92 -0.91 6.06
C GLY A 303 18.00 -0.24 4.68
N TYR A 304 17.71 -1.04 3.65
CA TYR A 304 17.54 -0.60 2.27
C TYR A 304 16.36 0.39 2.15
N GLY A 305 16.50 1.39 1.29
CA GLY A 305 15.52 2.48 1.15
C GLY A 305 15.64 3.23 -0.17
N PHE A 306 14.62 4.03 -0.47
CA PHE A 306 14.59 4.87 -1.66
C PHE A 306 13.69 6.08 -1.45
N TYR A 307 14.03 7.18 -2.12
CA TYR A 307 13.14 8.33 -2.28
C TYR A 307 12.34 8.19 -3.56
N TYR A 308 11.13 8.73 -3.55
CA TYR A 308 10.25 8.76 -4.72
C TYR A 308 9.28 9.93 -4.68
N GLY A 309 8.71 10.23 -5.84
CA GLY A 309 7.59 11.14 -5.98
C GLY A 309 7.60 11.85 -7.32
N GLY A 310 6.70 12.81 -7.46
CA GLY A 310 6.65 13.71 -8.60
C GLY A 310 5.31 14.42 -8.71
N PRO A 311 5.28 15.58 -9.37
CA PRO A 311 4.11 16.45 -9.41
C PRO A 311 3.03 16.00 -10.41
N GLY A 312 3.32 14.99 -11.24
CA GLY A 312 2.54 14.74 -12.46
C GLY A 312 2.90 15.78 -13.51
N TYR A 313 1.90 16.49 -14.03
CA TYR A 313 2.07 17.53 -15.06
C TYR A 313 3.16 18.55 -14.73
N ASN A 314 4.15 18.69 -15.61
CA ASN A 314 5.25 19.64 -15.51
C ASN A 314 5.89 19.89 -16.89
N ASP A 315 6.92 20.74 -16.98
CA ASP A 315 7.53 21.09 -18.27
C ASP A 315 8.07 19.89 -19.09
N LYS A 316 8.50 18.82 -18.41
CA LYS A 316 8.99 17.58 -19.04
C LYS A 316 7.90 16.52 -19.17
N CYS A 317 6.75 16.72 -18.53
CA CYS A 317 5.59 15.82 -18.50
C CYS A 317 4.33 16.58 -18.91
N ARG A 318 4.05 16.62 -20.22
CA ARG A 318 2.90 17.31 -20.80
C ARG A 318 1.92 16.29 -21.37
#